data_AF-A0A4R4ZQU9-F1
#
_entry.id   AF-A0A4R4ZQU9-F1
#
_cell.length_a   1.000
_cell.length_b   1.000
_cell.length_c   1.000
_cell.angle_alpha   90.00
_cell.angle_beta   90.00
_cell.angle_gamma   90.00
#
_symmetry.space_group_name_H-M   'P 1'
#
loop_
_entity.id
_entity.type
_entity.pdbx_description
1 polymer ?
#
loop_
_entity_poly.entity_id
_entity_poly.type
_entity_poly.pdbx_seq_one_letter_code
_entity_poly.pdbx_strand_id
1 'polypeptide(L)'
;MRLRQRANPEARTSVDTWIPYCDAFPERVPGEIYVGGFDHRQPFEGDNGIRFELRPGGEKALAAYESSLARRRQRAEREQGG
;
A
#
# COMPACT_ATOMS: atom_id res chain seq x y z
N MET A 1 5.22 5.59 -9.92
CA MET A 1 4.02 4.72 -9.99
C MET A 1 2.75 5.56 -10.11
N ARG A 2 1.93 5.32 -11.15
CA ARG A 2 0.59 5.91 -11.30
C ARG A 2 -0.44 4.78 -11.24
N LEU A 3 -1.23 4.74 -10.18
CA LEU A 3 -2.35 3.81 -10.04
C LEU A 3 -3.42 4.13 -11.10
N ARG A 4 -3.89 3.10 -11.81
CA ARG A 4 -4.97 3.18 -12.79
C ARG A 4 -6.07 2.19 -12.43
N GLN A 5 -7.26 2.40 -12.97
CA GLN A 5 -8.41 1.52 -12.76
C GLN A 5 -9.01 1.14 -14.11
N ARG A 6 -9.47 -0.11 -14.24
CA ARG A 6 -10.28 -0.58 -15.37
C ARG A 6 -11.53 -1.27 -14.87
N ALA A 7 -12.59 -1.26 -15.67
CA ALA A 7 -13.83 -1.94 -15.31
C ALA A 7 -13.59 -3.46 -15.20
N ASN A 8 -14.17 -4.08 -14.18
CA ASN A 8 -14.19 -5.52 -14.00
C ASN A 8 -15.49 -6.08 -14.61
N PRO A 9 -15.45 -6.74 -15.79
CA PRO A 9 -16.65 -7.30 -16.40
C PRO A 9 -17.24 -8.47 -15.60
N GLU A 10 -16.46 -9.06 -14.69
CA GLU A 10 -16.87 -10.18 -13.84
C GLU A 10 -17.34 -9.74 -12.45
N ALA A 11 -17.46 -8.42 -12.21
CA ALA A 11 -17.87 -7.88 -10.93
C ALA A 11 -19.26 -8.40 -10.52
N ARG A 12 -19.32 -9.10 -9.39
CA ARG A 12 -20.57 -9.58 -8.80
C ARG A 12 -21.16 -8.59 -7.79
N THR A 13 -20.38 -7.60 -7.38
CA THR A 13 -20.74 -6.62 -6.36
C THR A 13 -20.19 -5.24 -6.73
N SER A 14 -20.78 -4.18 -6.18
CA SER A 14 -20.36 -2.80 -6.44
C SER A 14 -18.91 -2.53 -6.00
N VAL A 15 -18.40 -3.28 -5.02
CA VAL A 15 -17.02 -3.13 -4.52
C VAL A 15 -15.95 -3.73 -5.43
N ASP A 16 -16.30 -4.68 -6.30
CA ASP A 16 -15.36 -5.32 -7.23
C ASP A 16 -15.49 -4.77 -8.67
N THR A 17 -16.24 -3.68 -8.85
CA THR A 17 -16.47 -3.02 -10.15
C THR A 17 -15.17 -2.56 -10.82
N TRP A 18 -14.13 -2.27 -10.04
CA TRP A 18 -12.90 -1.66 -10.52
C TRP A 18 -11.67 -2.51 -10.19
N ILE A 19 -10.88 -2.84 -11.20
CA ILE A 19 -9.60 -3.52 -11.05
C ILE A 19 -8.50 -2.45 -11.00
N PRO A 20 -7.85 -2.24 -9.83
CA PRO A 20 -6.67 -1.39 -9.75
C PRO A 20 -5.47 -2.08 -10.40
N TYR A 21 -4.68 -1.35 -11.18
CA TYR A 21 -3.43 -1.84 -11.79
C TYR A 21 -2.40 -0.71 -11.88
N CYS A 22 -1.12 -1.06 -12.00
CA CYS A 22 -0.01 -0.12 -12.18
C CYS A 22 1.15 -0.79 -12.90
N ASP A 23 2.26 -0.07 -13.10
CA ASP A 23 3.45 -0.60 -13.80
C ASP A 23 4.08 -1.79 -13.04
N ALA A 24 3.95 -1.84 -11.71
CA ALA A 24 4.42 -2.97 -10.89
C ALA A 24 3.48 -4.18 -10.98
N PHE A 25 2.17 -3.95 -11.06
CA PHE A 25 1.14 -4.99 -11.14
C PHE A 25 0.20 -4.69 -12.32
N PRO A 26 0.60 -5.06 -13.56
CA PRO A 26 -0.17 -4.72 -14.75
C PRO A 26 -1.53 -5.45 -14.81
N GLU A 27 -1.62 -6.64 -14.22
CA GLU A 27 -2.86 -7.41 -14.15
C GLU A 27 -3.80 -6.87 -13.07
N ARG A 28 -3.38 -6.86 -11.80
CA ARG A 28 -4.18 -6.37 -10.67
C ARG A 28 -3.26 -6.09 -9.48
N VAL A 29 -3.40 -4.92 -8.85
CA VAL A 29 -2.77 -4.65 -7.57
C VAL A 29 -3.41 -5.56 -6.51
N PRO A 30 -2.63 -6.41 -5.81
CA PRO A 30 -3.14 -7.24 -4.72
C PRO A 30 -3.91 -6.42 -3.69
N GLY A 31 -5.00 -6.98 -3.16
CA GLY A 31 -5.87 -6.29 -2.21
C GLY A 31 -5.11 -5.77 -0.99
N GLU A 32 -4.16 -6.55 -0.47
CA GLU A 32 -3.31 -6.19 0.68
C GLU A 32 -2.43 -4.94 0.43
N ILE A 33 -1.98 -4.75 -0.81
CA ILE A 33 -1.24 -3.55 -1.22
C ILE A 33 -2.22 -2.39 -1.44
N TYR A 34 -3.32 -2.67 -2.15
CA TYR A 34 -4.31 -1.66 -2.54
C TYR A 34 -5.04 -1.02 -1.35
N VAL A 35 -5.38 -1.80 -0.33
CA VAL A 35 -6.05 -1.31 0.89
C VAL A 35 -5.09 -0.67 1.91
N GLY A 36 -3.80 -0.55 1.57
CA GLY A 36 -2.79 0.14 2.38
C GLY A 36 -2.23 -0.68 3.54
N GLY A 37 -2.30 -2.02 3.46
CA GLY A 37 -1.82 -2.93 4.50
C GLY A 37 -0.32 -3.23 4.43
N PHE A 38 0.34 -2.99 3.28
CA PHE A 38 1.72 -3.38 3.03
C PHE A 38 2.73 -2.24 3.27
N ASP A 39 3.88 -2.54 3.89
CA ASP A 39 5.00 -1.59 4.00
C ASP A 39 5.70 -1.49 2.64
N HIS A 40 5.42 -0.43 1.89
CA HIS A 40 5.91 -0.22 0.52
C HIS A 40 7.43 0.01 0.42
N ARG A 41 8.16 -0.04 1.56
CA ARG A 41 9.62 -0.07 1.60
C ARG A 41 10.18 -1.48 1.46
N GLN A 42 9.36 -2.51 1.67
CA GLN A 42 9.72 -3.90 1.43
C GLN A 42 9.38 -4.30 -0.02
N PRO A 43 10.17 -5.18 -0.65
CA PRO A 43 9.79 -5.76 -1.93
C PRO A 43 8.54 -6.62 -1.76
N PHE A 44 7.66 -6.60 -2.76
CA PHE A 44 6.50 -7.48 -2.82
C PHE A 44 6.68 -8.48 -3.98
N GLU A 45 6.28 -9.74 -3.79
CA GLU A 45 6.39 -10.74 -4.85
C GLU A 45 5.61 -10.31 -6.09
N GLY A 46 6.31 -10.18 -7.22
CA GLY A 46 5.70 -9.70 -8.48
C GLY A 46 5.68 -8.18 -8.65
N ASP A 47 6.33 -7.40 -7.80
CA ASP A 47 6.49 -5.93 -7.95
C ASP A 47 7.40 -5.50 -9.13
N ASN A 48 7.86 -6.46 -9.94
CA ASN A 48 8.76 -6.29 -11.09
C ASN A 48 10.04 -5.48 -10.76
N GLY A 49 10.46 -5.45 -9.48
CA GLY A 49 11.60 -4.67 -9.00
C GLY A 49 11.37 -3.16 -8.98
N ILE A 50 10.14 -2.69 -9.17
CA ILE A 50 9.80 -1.26 -9.18
C ILE A 50 9.71 -0.77 -7.73
N ARG A 51 10.74 -0.04 -7.31
CA ARG A 51 10.77 0.61 -6.00
C ARG A 51 10.02 1.94 -6.03
N PHE A 52 9.33 2.26 -4.93
CA PHE A 52 8.71 3.56 -4.76
C PHE A 52 9.80 4.62 -4.56
N GLU A 53 9.90 5.56 -5.50
CA GLU A 53 10.67 6.79 -5.28
C GLU A 53 9.78 7.83 -4.59
N LEU A 54 10.29 8.37 -3.48
CA LEU A 54 9.64 9.49 -2.81
C LEU A 54 9.59 10.68 -3.78
N ARG A 55 8.41 11.27 -3.96
CA ARG A 55 8.32 12.53 -4.71
C ARG A 55 9.00 13.64 -3.93
N PRO A 56 9.60 14.66 -4.59
CA PRO A 56 10.07 15.86 -3.92
C PRO A 56 8.97 16.46 -3.03
N GLY A 57 9.27 16.71 -1.76
CA GLY A 57 8.29 17.18 -0.77
C GLY A 57 7.53 16.09 -0.02
N GLY A 58 7.75 14.81 -0.37
CA GLY A 58 7.16 13.65 0.30
C GLY A 58 7.77 13.33 1.67
N GLU A 59 8.87 13.98 2.04
CA GLU A 59 9.64 13.71 3.26
C GLU A 59 8.81 14.00 4.52
N LYS A 60 7.97 15.03 4.48
CA LYS A 60 7.07 15.37 5.59
C LYS A 60 6.02 14.28 5.83
N ALA A 61 5.46 13.72 4.75
CA ALA A 61 4.49 12.65 4.84
C ALA A 61 5.13 11.36 5.38
N LEU A 62 6.35 11.05 4.93
CA LEU A 62 7.14 9.93 5.44
C LEU A 62 7.41 10.08 6.94
N ALA A 63 7.92 11.23 7.38
CA ALA A 63 8.22 11.49 8.79
C ALA A 63 6.97 11.38 9.69
N ALA A 64 5.82 11.85 9.22
CA ALA A 64 4.55 11.74 9.93
C ALA A 64 4.10 10.28 10.08
N TYR A 65 4.27 9.47 9.03
CA TYR A 65 3.97 8.03 9.04
C TYR A 65 4.88 7.27 10.00
N GLU A 66 6.19 7.51 9.95
CA GLU A 66 7.17 6.89 10.86
C GLU A 66 6.88 7.20 12.33
N SER A 67 6.53 8.46 12.62
CA SER A 67 6.08 8.86 13.97
C SER A 67 4.82 8.11 14.41
N SER A 68 3.87 7.86 13.50
CA SER A 68 2.65 7.10 13.77
C SER A 68 2.95 5.62 14.05
N LEU A 69 3.83 4.99 13.26
CA LEU A 69 4.29 3.63 13.50
C LEU A 69 4.97 3.49 14.86
N ALA A 70 5.87 4.42 15.22
CA ALA A 70 6.54 4.41 16.51
C ALA A 70 5.54 4.48 17.67
N ARG A 71 4.54 5.36 17.59
CA ARG A 71 3.46 5.44 18.59
C ARG A 71 2.63 4.16 18.69
N ARG A 72 2.28 3.55 17.55
CA ARG A 72 1.55 2.27 17.51
C ARG A 72 2.36 1.14 18.14
N ARG A 73 3.66 1.06 17.84
CA ARG A 73 4.58 0.08 18.42
C ARG A 73 4.70 0.26 19.94
N GLN A 74 4.93 1.48 20.41
CA GLN A 74 5.01 1.76 21.86
C GLN A 74 3.71 1.39 22.60
N ARG A 75 2.54 1.61 21.98
CA ARG A 75 1.27 1.18 22.54
C ARG A 75 1.18 -0.34 22.64
N ALA A 76 1.49 -1.05 21.55
CA ALA A 76 1.45 -2.51 21.52
C ALA A 76 2.44 -3.15 22.52
N GLU A 77 3.61 -2.56 22.73
CA GLU A 77 4.60 -3.00 23.73
C GLU A 77 4.08 -2.80 25.17
N ARG A 78 3.39 -1.69 25.44
CA ARG A 78 2.75 -1.42 26.74
C ARG A 78 1.58 -2.36 27.04
N GLU A 79 0.83 -2.74 26.02
CA GLU A 79 -0.33 -3.64 26.15
C GLU A 79 0.06 -5.11 26.33
N GLN A 80 1.26 -5.52 25.88
CA GLN A 80 1.78 -6.89 26.03
C GLN A 80 2.64 -7.11 27.29
N GLY A 81 3.05 -6.03 27.97
CA GLY A 81 3.90 -6.08 29.16
C GLY A 81 3.18 -5.84 30.49
N GLY A 82 1.85 -5.79 30.48
CA GLY A 82 0.99 -5.69 31.67
C GLY A 82 0.15 -6.95 31.86
#